data_AF-A0A2D8UGN9-F1
#
_entry.id   AF-A0A2D8UGN9-F1
#
_cell.length_a   1.000
_cell.length_b   1.000
_cell.length_c   1.000
_cell.angle_alpha   90.00
_cell.angle_beta   90.00
_cell.angle_gamma   90.00
#
_symmetry.space_group_name_H-M   'P 1'
#
loop_
_entity.id
_entity.type
_entity.pdbx_description
1 polymer ?
#
loop_
_entity_poly.entity_id
_entity_poly.type
_entity_poly.pdbx_seq_one_letter_code
_entity_poly.pdbx_strand_id
1 'polypeptide(L)'
;MNKNLLLGGLLLSFLTIACSDSNDDFDENEYTQQNFEINNDESELESVLSRNGAGVLSISSITASNRASLSRQAVEDEDPQVSDIALEQIATVDPPVVDGTTLRASHVKIDGNYAYVTYMMEGEAYLGGIDIINITDKTNPFVESRVTSDIVDFTSAYFSDGRLYFASAVNTDELLNLEYRANIGYVSVSEGNFLQDFQLKSIEGNVAVDIAGFNDRIIGVSGATGVLGLYNAANLETIQEQTIPDLRSIAYGDNKIAVLSGSEGLAMYNPNDLSVLNRINTPNLASESKRTIAFKDQAILVSEGSNGVGIYDSNSGNALQQLDIQILPEAEYDDADVVTNAVSIAGDFILMANGGAGFGIAKLDENNTLVEEGVVDLEGSSNYIQSDGDYIFVASGTGGLRIIKISQPEVNENFAECESYDVYTGRSNLNVNSNEVLAYRGSATLKNLNVGGDFTFCGSINIQNGANINSQGEFNMRGAMAVGTYGRNHDLNINSGSVLRIEGSLTVYGNLNLNSGATLEFVGEDSSIHVFGTVRQNSGSTVIGTYNDTSNKLQ
;
A
#
# COMPACT_ATOMS: atom_id res chain seq x y z
N MET A 1 38.72 98.05 19.30
CA MET A 1 37.66 98.01 18.27
C MET A 1 37.47 96.56 17.83
N ASN A 2 36.22 96.08 17.93
CA ASN A 2 35.57 94.92 17.28
C ASN A 2 35.99 93.46 17.53
N LYS A 3 35.10 92.79 18.29
CA LYS A 3 34.32 91.54 18.01
C LYS A 3 35.03 90.18 17.88
N ASN A 4 34.66 89.29 18.82
CA ASN A 4 34.24 87.87 18.74
C ASN A 4 34.73 87.02 17.53
N LEU A 5 35.18 85.76 17.67
CA LEU A 5 34.38 84.58 18.05
C LEU A 5 35.29 83.33 18.10
N LEU A 6 34.80 82.31 18.81
CA LEU A 6 35.43 81.03 19.14
C LEU A 6 35.70 80.11 17.93
N LEU A 7 36.76 79.29 18.01
CA LEU A 7 36.67 77.82 18.06
C LEU A 7 38.06 77.23 18.37
N GLY A 8 38.19 76.55 19.52
CA GLY A 8 39.40 75.83 19.92
C GLY A 8 39.38 74.40 19.40
N GLY A 9 40.46 73.99 18.73
CA GLY A 9 40.71 72.59 18.37
C GLY A 9 41.31 71.85 19.56
N LEU A 10 40.58 70.85 20.07
CA LEU A 10 41.10 69.85 21.01
C LEU A 10 41.07 68.51 20.27
N LEU A 11 42.25 67.90 20.08
CA LEU A 11 42.37 66.51 19.65
C LEU A 11 41.75 65.61 20.71
N LEU A 12 40.66 64.90 20.35
CA LEU A 12 40.09 63.83 21.16
C LEU A 12 40.45 62.49 20.53
N SER A 13 41.16 61.67 21.30
CA SER A 13 41.33 60.23 21.08
C SER A 13 39.96 59.55 21.14
N PHE A 14 39.51 59.01 20.01
CA PHE A 14 38.34 58.13 19.95
C PHE A 14 38.73 56.74 20.47
N LEU A 15 38.11 56.31 21.58
CA LEU A 15 37.87 54.90 21.84
C LEU A 15 36.83 54.44 20.82
N THR A 16 37.23 53.64 19.85
CA THR A 16 36.31 52.85 19.03
C THR A 16 35.91 51.63 19.85
N ILE A 17 34.66 51.61 20.34
CA ILE A 17 33.98 50.37 20.68
C ILE A 17 33.75 49.68 19.33
N ALA A 18 34.54 48.63 19.07
CA ALA A 18 34.24 47.70 18.00
C ALA A 18 33.02 46.89 18.45
N CYS A 19 31.87 47.14 17.82
CA CYS A 19 30.87 46.07 17.68
C CYS A 19 31.54 45.01 16.83
N SER A 20 31.75 43.83 17.39
CA SER A 20 31.96 42.63 16.58
C SER A 20 30.66 42.39 15.82
N ASP A 21 30.68 42.60 14.51
CA ASP A 21 29.73 41.92 13.63
C ASP A 21 29.99 40.42 13.84
N SER A 22 29.12 39.77 14.61
CA SER A 22 28.94 38.33 14.51
C SER A 22 28.30 38.10 13.15
N ASN A 23 29.13 37.77 12.16
CA ASN A 23 28.66 37.01 11.02
C ASN A 23 28.23 35.65 11.60
N ASP A 24 26.96 35.54 11.94
CA ASP A 24 26.30 34.23 11.99
C ASP A 24 26.31 33.74 10.53
N ASP A 25 27.26 32.86 10.21
CA ASP A 25 27.22 32.07 8.98
C ASP A 25 25.93 31.24 9.05
N PHE A 26 24.90 31.69 8.34
CA PHE A 26 23.66 30.94 8.15
C PHE A 26 23.99 29.72 7.26
N ASP A 27 24.08 28.55 7.85
CA ASP A 27 24.19 27.29 7.10
C ASP A 27 22.80 26.87 6.63
N GLU A 28 22.54 27.07 5.34
CA GLU A 28 21.23 26.77 4.70
C GLU A 28 20.83 25.29 4.83
N ASN A 29 21.81 24.38 4.93
CA ASN A 29 21.54 22.97 5.17
C ASN A 29 21.07 22.72 6.60
N GLU A 30 21.66 23.42 7.57
CA GLU A 30 21.28 23.32 8.98
C GLU A 30 19.87 23.86 9.22
N TYR A 31 19.48 24.94 8.53
CA TYR A 31 18.11 25.48 8.61
C TYR A 31 17.08 24.55 7.98
N THR A 32 17.38 23.97 6.81
CA THR A 32 16.50 23.01 6.15
C THR A 32 16.30 21.75 7.01
N GLN A 33 17.35 21.28 7.67
CA GLN A 33 17.30 20.10 8.54
C GLN A 33 16.46 20.32 9.82
N GLN A 34 16.37 21.53 10.36
CA GLN A 34 15.58 21.81 11.57
C GLN A 34 14.07 21.65 11.36
N ASN A 35 13.59 21.71 10.10
CA ASN A 35 12.17 21.61 9.77
C ASN A 35 11.71 20.15 9.54
N PHE A 36 12.59 19.18 9.79
CA PHE A 36 12.29 17.75 9.70
C PHE A 36 12.58 17.09 11.04
N GLU A 37 11.51 16.76 11.75
CA GLU A 37 11.58 16.12 13.06
C GLU A 37 11.56 14.60 12.89
N ILE A 38 12.67 13.93 13.20
CA ILE A 38 12.77 12.47 13.15
C ILE A 38 12.42 11.88 14.52
N ASN A 39 11.49 10.92 14.53
CA ASN A 39 11.16 10.09 15.68
C ASN A 39 11.52 8.63 15.40
N ASN A 40 12.31 8.04 16.28
CA ASN A 40 12.68 6.62 16.29
C ASN A 40 12.36 5.97 17.65
N ASP A 41 11.49 6.57 18.47
CA ASP A 41 11.05 5.98 19.73
C ASP A 41 10.09 4.82 19.44
N GLU A 42 10.59 3.60 19.66
CA GLU A 42 9.85 2.35 19.43
C GLU A 42 8.52 2.32 20.18
N SER A 43 8.45 2.85 21.40
CA SER A 43 7.21 2.80 22.20
C SER A 43 6.13 3.73 21.64
N GLU A 44 6.53 4.91 21.17
CA GLU A 44 5.61 5.84 20.51
C GLU A 44 5.14 5.30 19.15
N LEU A 45 6.06 4.74 18.36
CA LEU A 45 5.77 4.25 17.01
C LEU A 45 5.03 2.90 16.98
N GLU A 46 5.23 2.03 17.96
CA GLU A 46 4.39 0.83 18.11
C GLU A 46 2.93 1.19 18.40
N SER A 47 2.70 2.29 19.12
CA SER A 47 1.35 2.70 19.52
C SER A 47 0.46 3.15 18.36
N VAL A 48 1.05 3.50 17.21
CA VAL A 48 0.29 3.90 16.00
C VAL A 48 -0.16 2.71 15.16
N LEU A 49 0.28 1.49 15.49
CA LEU A 49 -0.14 0.29 14.79
C LEU A 49 -1.37 -0.32 15.46
N SER A 50 -2.50 -0.25 14.76
CA SER A 50 -3.76 -0.82 15.20
C SER A 50 -4.04 -2.17 14.55
N ARG A 51 -4.58 -3.11 15.34
CA ARG A 51 -5.12 -4.39 14.85
C ARG A 51 -6.62 -4.33 14.64
N ASN A 52 -7.23 -3.14 14.69
CA ASN A 52 -8.64 -3.00 14.40
C ASN A 52 -8.92 -3.39 12.95
N GLY A 53 -9.91 -4.26 12.73
CA GLY A 53 -10.23 -4.81 11.41
C GLY A 53 -9.21 -5.82 10.87
N ALA A 54 -8.17 -6.21 11.64
CA ALA A 54 -7.24 -7.24 11.21
C ALA A 54 -7.95 -8.60 11.07
N GLY A 55 -7.70 -9.32 10.00
CA GLY A 55 -8.43 -10.54 9.67
C GLY A 55 -8.40 -10.89 8.20
N VAL A 56 -8.99 -12.05 7.89
CA VAL A 56 -9.30 -12.43 6.52
C VAL A 56 -10.31 -11.43 5.92
N LEU A 57 -9.97 -10.90 4.76
CA LEU A 57 -10.82 -9.96 4.03
C LEU A 57 -11.82 -10.71 3.14
N SER A 58 -13.09 -10.28 3.17
CA SER A 58 -14.08 -10.78 2.22
C SER A 58 -13.89 -10.16 0.85
N ILE A 59 -14.03 -10.99 -0.18
CA ILE A 59 -14.11 -10.56 -1.57
C ILE A 59 -15.52 -10.90 -2.06
N SER A 60 -16.28 -9.87 -2.41
CA SER A 60 -17.61 -10.02 -2.95
C SER A 60 -17.53 -10.10 -4.47
N SER A 61 -17.85 -11.26 -5.05
CA SER A 61 -17.83 -11.44 -6.51
C SER A 61 -18.86 -10.54 -7.19
N ILE A 62 -18.50 -9.92 -8.31
CA ILE A 62 -19.38 -9.07 -9.13
C ILE A 62 -19.96 -9.91 -10.28
N THR A 63 -20.35 -11.18 -10.04
CA THR A 63 -21.08 -12.01 -11.03
C THR A 63 -22.51 -11.49 -11.24
N ALA A 64 -22.61 -10.20 -11.55
CA ALA A 64 -23.76 -9.33 -11.46
C ALA A 64 -23.99 -8.50 -12.73
N SER A 65 -23.11 -8.56 -13.73
CA SER A 65 -23.31 -7.84 -15.00
C SER A 65 -24.51 -8.35 -15.83
N ASN A 66 -25.19 -9.44 -15.42
CA ASN A 66 -26.50 -9.87 -15.94
C ASN A 66 -27.66 -9.77 -14.93
N ARG A 67 -27.49 -9.09 -13.78
CA ARG A 67 -28.50 -9.01 -12.69
C ARG A 67 -29.61 -7.96 -12.89
N ALA A 68 -29.76 -7.38 -14.08
CA ALA A 68 -30.92 -6.52 -14.38
C ALA A 68 -32.26 -7.29 -14.47
N SER A 69 -32.23 -8.63 -14.43
CA SER A 69 -33.42 -9.48 -14.63
C SER A 69 -33.69 -10.53 -13.54
N LEU A 70 -32.96 -10.53 -12.42
CA LEU A 70 -33.18 -11.52 -11.34
C LEU A 70 -33.97 -10.91 -10.17
N SER A 71 -34.92 -11.68 -9.65
CA SER A 71 -35.69 -11.28 -8.46
C SER A 71 -34.81 -11.38 -7.20
N ARG A 72 -35.09 -10.55 -6.19
CA ARG A 72 -34.39 -10.52 -4.89
C ARG A 72 -34.16 -11.91 -4.26
N GLN A 73 -35.08 -12.84 -4.49
CA GLN A 73 -35.06 -14.18 -3.92
C GLN A 73 -34.11 -15.16 -4.66
N ALA A 74 -33.76 -14.89 -5.92
CA ALA A 74 -32.78 -15.67 -6.68
C ALA A 74 -31.33 -15.24 -6.41
N VAL A 75 -31.14 -14.02 -5.87
CA VAL A 75 -29.82 -13.47 -5.49
C VAL A 75 -29.36 -13.98 -4.13
N GLU A 76 -30.30 -14.28 -3.22
CA GLU A 76 -30.00 -14.84 -1.88
C GLU A 76 -29.59 -16.33 -1.89
N ASP A 77 -29.97 -17.09 -2.94
CA ASP A 77 -29.74 -18.54 -3.05
C ASP A 77 -28.43 -18.92 -3.81
N GLU A 78 -27.75 -17.96 -4.45
CA GLU A 78 -26.47 -18.20 -5.13
C GLU A 78 -25.29 -17.80 -4.22
N ASP A 79 -24.62 -18.81 -3.66
CA ASP A 79 -23.36 -18.63 -2.95
C ASP A 79 -22.28 -18.19 -3.96
N PRO A 80 -21.70 -16.98 -3.83
CA PRO A 80 -20.77 -16.44 -4.82
C PRO A 80 -19.59 -17.37 -5.05
N GLN A 81 -19.10 -17.41 -6.29
CA GLN A 81 -17.85 -18.09 -6.59
C GLN A 81 -16.72 -17.49 -5.76
N VAL A 82 -15.85 -18.37 -5.30
CA VAL A 82 -14.71 -17.99 -4.48
C VAL A 82 -13.64 -17.33 -5.33
N SER A 83 -13.11 -16.22 -4.81
CA SER A 83 -12.02 -15.46 -5.43
C SER A 83 -10.71 -16.25 -5.47
N ASP A 84 -10.01 -16.10 -6.60
CA ASP A 84 -8.68 -16.68 -6.84
C ASP A 84 -7.53 -15.96 -6.10
N ILE A 85 -7.85 -14.93 -5.31
CA ILE A 85 -6.90 -14.28 -4.38
C ILE A 85 -7.40 -14.39 -2.94
N ALA A 86 -6.45 -14.66 -2.05
CA ALA A 86 -6.64 -14.79 -0.62
C ALA A 86 -5.95 -13.62 0.08
N LEU A 87 -6.72 -12.81 0.82
CA LEU A 87 -6.25 -11.55 1.40
C LEU A 87 -6.46 -11.52 2.92
N GLU A 88 -5.50 -10.92 3.61
CA GLU A 88 -5.48 -10.76 5.07
C GLU A 88 -5.13 -9.31 5.40
N GLN A 89 -6.00 -8.56 6.07
CA GLN A 89 -5.58 -7.30 6.69
C GLN A 89 -4.79 -7.64 7.95
N ILE A 90 -3.49 -7.31 7.96
CA ILE A 90 -2.64 -7.59 9.12
C ILE A 90 -2.65 -6.43 10.12
N ALA A 91 -2.70 -5.19 9.64
CA ALA A 91 -2.68 -4.01 10.50
C ALA A 91 -3.26 -2.77 9.81
N THR A 92 -3.55 -1.75 10.60
CA THR A 92 -3.79 -0.37 10.16
C THR A 92 -2.79 0.54 10.87
N VAL A 93 -2.13 1.43 10.14
CA VAL A 93 -1.24 2.45 10.69
C VAL A 93 -2.02 3.76 10.81
N ASP A 94 -2.10 4.28 12.03
CA ASP A 94 -2.70 5.58 12.30
C ASP A 94 -1.83 6.70 11.69
N PRO A 95 -2.42 7.67 10.98
CA PRO A 95 -1.65 8.74 10.36
C PRO A 95 -0.93 9.60 11.41
N PRO A 96 0.21 10.21 11.07
CA PRO A 96 0.82 11.25 11.89
C PRO A 96 -0.16 12.39 12.19
N VAL A 97 0.02 13.01 13.35
CA VAL A 97 -0.69 14.23 13.75
C VAL A 97 0.34 15.34 13.93
N VAL A 98 0.23 16.38 13.13
CA VAL A 98 1.11 17.57 13.17
C VAL A 98 0.23 18.77 13.48
N ASP A 99 0.60 19.58 14.47
CA ASP A 99 -0.18 20.75 14.91
C ASP A 99 -1.68 20.47 15.18
N GLY A 100 -1.96 19.29 15.73
CA GLY A 100 -3.33 18.84 16.02
C GLY A 100 -4.15 18.44 14.79
N THR A 101 -3.54 18.40 13.60
CA THR A 101 -4.15 17.98 12.34
C THR A 101 -3.70 16.58 11.97
N THR A 102 -4.66 15.67 11.76
CA THR A 102 -4.39 14.32 11.26
C THR A 102 -4.09 14.37 9.77
N LEU A 103 -2.92 13.86 9.38
CA LEU A 103 -2.50 13.82 7.98
C LEU A 103 -3.17 12.68 7.21
N ARG A 104 -2.98 12.66 5.89
CA ARG A 104 -3.47 11.60 5.00
C ARG A 104 -2.32 10.97 4.26
N ALA A 105 -2.30 9.63 4.22
CA ALA A 105 -1.33 8.90 3.41
C ALA A 105 -1.55 9.24 1.92
N SER A 106 -0.48 9.67 1.26
CA SER A 106 -0.51 10.14 -0.12
C SER A 106 0.11 9.11 -1.07
N HIS A 107 1.19 8.42 -0.72
CA HIS A 107 1.86 7.42 -1.56
C HIS A 107 2.52 6.35 -0.70
N VAL A 108 2.74 5.16 -1.27
CA VAL A 108 3.56 4.10 -0.66
C VAL A 108 4.59 3.60 -1.67
N LYS A 109 5.86 3.58 -1.29
CA LYS A 109 6.92 2.89 -2.04
C LYS A 109 7.40 1.71 -1.21
N ILE A 110 7.34 0.50 -1.79
CA ILE A 110 7.87 -0.71 -1.15
C ILE A 110 9.24 -1.00 -1.75
N ASP A 111 10.22 -1.32 -0.90
CA ASP A 111 11.54 -1.80 -1.31
C ASP A 111 12.06 -2.82 -0.30
N GLY A 112 12.14 -4.08 -0.74
CA GLY A 112 12.57 -5.19 0.10
C GLY A 112 11.70 -5.35 1.36
N ASN A 113 12.32 -5.11 2.51
CA ASN A 113 11.71 -5.31 3.82
C ASN A 113 11.02 -4.06 4.39
N TYR A 114 10.97 -2.97 3.62
CA TYR A 114 10.43 -1.69 4.08
C TYR A 114 9.38 -1.12 3.14
N ALA A 115 8.40 -0.44 3.71
CA ALA A 115 7.49 0.43 3.00
C ALA A 115 7.66 1.88 3.47
N TYR A 116 7.84 2.78 2.51
CA TYR A 116 7.98 4.22 2.71
C TYR A 116 6.65 4.88 2.40
N VAL A 117 6.01 5.49 3.39
CA VAL A 117 4.67 6.05 3.26
C VAL A 117 4.73 7.55 3.43
N THR A 118 4.33 8.32 2.42
CA THR A 118 4.26 9.78 2.51
C THR A 118 2.90 10.23 3.02
N TYR A 119 2.88 11.34 3.75
CA TYR A 119 1.68 11.96 4.30
C TYR A 119 1.65 13.45 3.98
N MET A 120 0.44 13.97 3.76
CA MET A 120 0.18 15.39 3.53
C MET A 120 -1.12 15.83 4.20
N MET A 121 -1.29 17.14 4.37
CA MET A 121 -2.55 17.76 4.73
C MET A 121 -3.42 17.97 3.48
N GLU A 122 -4.73 17.88 3.62
CA GLU A 122 -5.64 18.39 2.59
C GLU A 122 -5.89 19.88 2.81
N GLY A 123 -5.64 20.70 1.79
CA GLY A 123 -5.96 22.12 1.78
C GLY A 123 -4.73 23.00 1.53
N GLU A 124 -4.78 24.22 2.08
CA GLU A 124 -3.82 25.30 1.76
C GLU A 124 -2.58 25.33 2.68
N ALA A 125 -2.58 24.57 3.78
CA ALA A 125 -1.47 24.51 4.74
C ALA A 125 -0.60 23.28 4.46
N TYR A 126 0.69 23.39 4.78
CA TYR A 126 1.70 22.39 4.46
C TYR A 126 2.08 21.61 5.72
N LEU A 127 1.52 20.43 5.92
CA LEU A 127 1.86 19.56 7.05
C LEU A 127 2.08 18.15 6.52
N GLY A 128 3.24 17.58 6.80
CA GLY A 128 3.64 16.33 6.17
C GLY A 128 4.37 15.40 7.10
N GLY A 129 4.48 14.16 6.64
CA GLY A 129 5.38 13.21 7.24
C GLY A 129 5.75 12.09 6.28
N ILE A 130 6.72 11.29 6.70
CA ILE A 130 7.05 10.02 6.04
C ILE A 130 7.27 8.96 7.12
N ASP A 131 6.63 7.80 6.94
CA ASP A 131 6.91 6.60 7.74
C ASP A 131 7.80 5.64 6.98
N ILE A 132 8.73 5.00 7.70
CA ILE A 132 9.38 3.76 7.28
C ILE A 132 8.75 2.64 8.10
N ILE A 133 7.99 1.78 7.43
CA ILE A 133 7.34 0.62 8.02
C ILE A 133 8.19 -0.61 7.73
N ASN A 134 8.63 -1.30 8.78
CA ASN A 134 9.28 -2.59 8.66
C ASN A 134 8.21 -3.67 8.43
N ILE A 135 8.34 -4.38 7.31
CA ILE A 135 7.44 -5.44 6.85
C ILE A 135 8.15 -6.78 6.71
N THR A 136 9.27 -6.97 7.41
CA THR A 136 10.00 -8.25 7.42
C THR A 136 9.14 -9.38 7.98
N ASP A 137 8.45 -9.13 9.10
CA ASP A 137 7.49 -10.08 9.68
C ASP A 137 6.11 -9.86 9.05
N LYS A 138 5.69 -10.84 8.24
CA LYS A 138 4.39 -10.85 7.53
C LYS A 138 3.16 -10.87 8.43
N THR A 139 3.34 -11.06 9.73
CA THR A 139 2.26 -11.07 10.73
C THR A 139 2.35 -9.89 11.69
N ASN A 140 3.54 -9.29 11.84
CA ASN A 140 3.80 -8.22 12.79
C ASN A 140 4.65 -7.07 12.21
N PRO A 141 4.11 -6.30 11.26
CA PRO A 141 4.77 -5.07 10.80
C PRO A 141 4.76 -4.01 11.92
N PHE A 142 5.70 -3.07 11.86
CA PHE A 142 5.78 -1.93 12.77
C PHE A 142 6.41 -0.71 12.10
N VAL A 143 6.15 0.49 12.62
CA VAL A 143 6.79 1.72 12.14
C VAL A 143 8.17 1.81 12.79
N GLU A 144 9.22 1.77 11.97
CA GLU A 144 10.63 1.79 12.41
C GLU A 144 11.09 3.23 12.66
N SER A 145 10.70 4.15 11.78
CA SER A 145 11.14 5.54 11.81
C SER A 145 10.07 6.43 11.18
N ARG A 146 9.89 7.62 11.73
CA ARG A 146 8.96 8.63 11.23
C ARG A 146 9.65 9.97 11.13
N VAL A 147 9.40 10.71 10.05
CA VAL A 147 9.70 12.14 9.98
C VAL A 147 8.40 12.93 9.88
N THR A 148 8.32 14.08 10.55
CA THR A 148 7.22 15.05 10.42
C THR A 148 7.75 16.45 10.12
N SER A 149 6.93 17.26 9.47
CA SER A 149 7.20 18.66 9.18
C SER A 149 5.91 19.48 9.21
N ASP A 150 5.98 20.69 9.76
CA ASP A 150 4.90 21.68 9.82
C ASP A 150 4.94 22.70 8.67
N ILE A 151 5.87 22.53 7.72
CA ILE A 151 6.04 23.41 6.55
C ILE A 151 6.18 22.67 5.21
N VAL A 152 6.13 21.33 5.21
CA VAL A 152 6.30 20.49 4.01
C VAL A 152 5.18 19.46 3.92
N ASP A 153 4.50 19.39 2.78
CA ASP A 153 3.66 18.25 2.39
C ASP A 153 4.47 17.23 1.58
N PHE A 154 4.34 15.94 1.86
CA PHE A 154 4.95 14.89 1.04
C PHE A 154 3.89 14.17 0.19
N THR A 155 4.10 14.12 -1.12
CA THR A 155 3.07 13.67 -2.08
C THR A 155 3.37 12.32 -2.73
N SER A 156 4.66 12.01 -2.88
CA SER A 156 5.17 10.78 -3.51
C SER A 156 6.60 10.48 -3.06
N ALA A 157 7.00 9.22 -3.14
CA ALA A 157 8.34 8.77 -2.76
C ALA A 157 8.88 7.71 -3.71
N TYR A 158 10.20 7.69 -3.86
CA TYR A 158 10.96 6.69 -4.58
C TYR A 158 12.22 6.33 -3.79
N PHE A 159 12.50 5.04 -3.61
CA PHE A 159 13.67 4.58 -2.88
C PHE A 159 14.66 3.91 -3.83
N SER A 160 15.94 4.25 -3.69
CA SER A 160 17.03 3.61 -4.42
C SER A 160 18.37 3.86 -3.72
N ASP A 161 19.21 2.83 -3.65
CA ASP A 161 20.60 2.90 -3.19
C ASP A 161 20.76 3.57 -1.82
N GLY A 162 19.89 3.26 -0.86
CA GLY A 162 19.95 3.81 0.49
C GLY A 162 19.46 5.25 0.60
N ARG A 163 18.81 5.80 -0.43
CA ARG A 163 18.21 7.13 -0.42
C ARG A 163 16.73 7.07 -0.72
N LEU A 164 15.96 7.77 0.11
CA LEU A 164 14.57 8.06 -0.16
C LEU A 164 14.48 9.42 -0.86
N TYR A 165 14.06 9.41 -2.11
CA TYR A 165 13.67 10.60 -2.86
C TYR A 165 12.19 10.86 -2.66
N PHE A 166 11.80 12.12 -2.60
CA PHE A 166 10.40 12.50 -2.39
C PHE A 166 10.00 13.70 -3.24
N ALA A 167 8.74 13.72 -3.66
CA ALA A 167 8.07 14.91 -4.16
C ALA A 167 7.34 15.60 -3.01
N SER A 168 7.37 16.93 -3.00
CA SER A 168 6.79 17.73 -1.94
C SER A 168 6.25 19.08 -2.41
N ALA A 169 5.47 19.70 -1.53
CA ALA A 169 5.15 21.11 -1.57
C ALA A 169 5.57 21.77 -0.25
N VAL A 170 6.04 23.02 -0.30
CA VAL A 170 6.57 23.70 0.89
C VAL A 170 5.94 25.09 1.09
N ASN A 171 5.93 25.54 2.34
CA ASN A 171 5.64 26.93 2.67
C ASN A 171 6.85 27.84 2.35
N THR A 172 6.82 28.48 1.17
CA THR A 172 7.88 29.40 0.73
C THR A 172 8.01 30.67 1.57
N ASP A 173 6.99 31.02 2.37
CA ASP A 173 7.08 32.16 3.28
C ASP A 173 7.98 31.85 4.50
N GLU A 174 8.23 30.56 4.76
CA GLU A 174 9.08 30.06 5.85
C GLU A 174 10.41 29.52 5.31
N LEU A 175 10.42 28.93 4.11
CA LEU A 175 11.63 28.56 3.35
C LEU A 175 11.95 29.58 2.26
N LEU A 176 12.42 30.77 2.68
CA LEU A 176 12.61 31.94 1.82
C LEU A 176 13.66 31.78 0.69
N ASN A 177 14.45 30.70 0.69
CA ASN A 177 15.48 30.42 -0.32
C ASN A 177 14.99 29.56 -1.49
N LEU A 178 13.73 29.11 -1.48
CA LEU A 178 13.16 28.30 -2.56
C LEU A 178 12.33 29.18 -3.52
N GLU A 179 12.57 29.03 -4.83
CA GLU A 179 11.90 29.83 -5.86
C GLU A 179 10.43 29.43 -6.05
N TYR A 180 10.17 28.13 -5.90
CA TYR A 180 8.85 27.53 -6.11
C TYR A 180 8.44 26.68 -4.91
N ARG A 181 7.12 26.55 -4.73
CA ARG A 181 6.54 25.69 -3.69
C ARG A 181 6.68 24.21 -4.01
N ALA A 182 6.64 23.83 -5.29
CA ALA A 182 6.91 22.46 -5.72
C ALA A 182 8.39 22.11 -5.56
N ASN A 183 8.67 21.00 -4.90
CA ASN A 183 10.03 20.55 -4.64
C ASN A 183 10.19 19.05 -4.88
N ILE A 184 11.38 18.66 -5.30
CA ILE A 184 11.86 17.29 -5.11
C ILE A 184 12.98 17.32 -4.09
N GLY A 185 13.16 16.24 -3.35
CA GLY A 185 14.18 16.14 -2.33
C GLY A 185 14.66 14.72 -2.11
N TYR A 186 15.66 14.58 -1.24
CA TYR A 186 16.08 13.28 -0.75
C TYR A 186 16.55 13.32 0.69
N VAL A 187 16.56 12.15 1.32
CA VAL A 187 17.18 11.85 2.61
C VAL A 187 17.83 10.47 2.56
N SER A 188 18.98 10.31 3.21
CA SER A 188 19.62 9.01 3.34
C SER A 188 18.90 8.15 4.39
N VAL A 189 18.83 6.85 4.13
CA VAL A 189 18.23 5.86 5.03
C VAL A 189 19.25 4.75 5.30
N SER A 190 19.42 4.41 6.57
CA SER A 190 20.31 3.32 6.99
C SER A 190 19.56 2.41 7.95
N GLU A 191 19.50 1.11 7.65
CA GLU A 191 18.85 0.10 8.51
C GLU A 191 17.43 0.53 8.94
N GLY A 192 16.63 1.00 7.98
CA GLY A 192 15.24 1.43 8.23
C GLY A 192 15.09 2.78 8.95
N ASN A 193 16.18 3.51 9.22
CA ASN A 193 16.16 4.78 9.93
C ASN A 193 16.54 5.95 9.03
N PHE A 194 15.81 7.07 9.13
CA PHE A 194 16.18 8.32 8.48
C PHE A 194 17.49 8.89 9.07
N LEU A 195 18.34 9.44 8.20
CA LEU A 195 19.46 10.29 8.59
C LEU A 195 19.04 11.77 8.52
N GLN A 196 19.78 12.65 9.21
CA GLN A 196 19.49 14.09 9.25
C GLN A 196 20.17 14.83 8.07
N ASP A 197 20.03 14.36 6.84
CA ASP A 197 20.68 14.94 5.64
C ASP A 197 19.70 15.32 4.53
N PHE A 198 18.51 15.79 4.92
CA PHE A 198 17.48 16.25 3.99
C PHE A 198 17.99 17.33 3.04
N GLN A 199 17.65 17.16 1.77
CA GLN A 199 17.95 18.11 0.69
C GLN A 199 16.67 18.39 -0.11
N LEU A 200 16.51 19.64 -0.53
CA LEU A 200 15.38 20.09 -1.35
C LEU A 200 15.90 20.81 -2.59
N LYS A 201 15.14 20.66 -3.67
CA LYS A 201 15.31 21.39 -4.93
C LYS A 201 13.95 21.85 -5.42
N SER A 202 13.81 23.16 -5.56
CA SER A 202 12.61 23.74 -6.16
C SER A 202 12.52 23.42 -7.65
N ILE A 203 11.30 23.12 -8.09
CA ILE A 203 10.92 22.88 -9.49
C ILE A 203 9.71 23.75 -9.81
N GLU A 204 9.54 24.22 -11.05
CA GLU A 204 8.44 25.13 -11.38
C GLU A 204 7.08 24.52 -11.04
N GLY A 205 6.28 25.21 -10.21
CA GLY A 205 4.92 24.80 -9.86
C GLY A 205 4.58 24.99 -8.38
N ASN A 206 3.33 24.65 -8.04
CA ASN A 206 2.84 24.77 -6.66
C ASN A 206 3.08 23.50 -5.84
N VAL A 207 2.94 22.33 -6.46
CA VAL A 207 3.07 21.03 -5.81
C VAL A 207 3.81 20.09 -6.76
N ALA A 208 4.89 19.45 -6.30
CA ALA A 208 5.42 18.29 -6.99
C ALA A 208 4.49 17.11 -6.67
N VAL A 209 3.94 16.45 -7.68
CA VAL A 209 2.83 15.49 -7.51
C VAL A 209 3.29 14.04 -7.56
N ASP A 210 4.43 13.78 -8.21
CA ASP A 210 4.95 12.42 -8.33
C ASP A 210 6.46 12.40 -8.59
N ILE A 211 7.11 11.31 -8.17
CA ILE A 211 8.56 11.09 -8.31
C ILE A 211 8.83 9.61 -8.63
N ALA A 212 9.77 9.37 -9.54
CA ALA A 212 10.22 8.04 -9.90
C ALA A 212 11.71 8.08 -10.27
N GLY A 213 12.36 6.94 -10.40
CA GLY A 213 13.76 6.88 -10.76
C GLY A 213 14.13 5.64 -11.55
N PHE A 214 15.29 5.72 -12.19
CA PHE A 214 15.92 4.62 -12.90
C PHE A 214 17.41 4.90 -13.05
N ASN A 215 18.25 3.87 -12.89
CA ASN A 215 19.71 4.02 -12.92
C ASN A 215 20.19 5.16 -11.99
N ASP A 216 20.95 6.12 -12.52
CA ASP A 216 21.46 7.30 -11.84
C ASP A 216 20.57 8.54 -12.04
N ARG A 217 19.28 8.35 -12.36
CA ARG A 217 18.35 9.43 -12.71
C ARG A 217 17.08 9.41 -11.86
N ILE A 218 16.60 10.61 -11.55
CA ILE A 218 15.32 10.88 -10.91
C ILE A 218 14.44 11.66 -11.88
N ILE A 219 13.17 11.30 -11.93
CA ILE A 219 12.12 11.99 -12.68
C ILE A 219 11.21 12.63 -11.64
N GLY A 220 10.98 13.93 -11.77
CA GLY A 220 10.05 14.66 -10.91
C GLY A 220 9.02 15.40 -11.77
N VAL A 221 7.76 15.40 -11.33
CA VAL A 221 6.70 16.16 -11.97
C VAL A 221 5.96 17.09 -11.03
N SER A 222 5.58 18.28 -11.50
CA SER A 222 4.70 19.20 -10.79
C SER A 222 3.35 19.37 -11.47
N GLY A 223 2.30 19.67 -10.70
CA GLY A 223 0.94 19.81 -11.21
C GLY A 223 0.65 21.16 -11.89
N ALA A 224 -0.62 21.44 -12.20
CA ALA A 224 -1.15 22.71 -12.75
C ALA A 224 -0.35 23.35 -13.92
N THR A 225 0.64 24.21 -13.64
CA THR A 225 1.55 24.77 -14.67
C THR A 225 2.50 23.71 -15.23
N GLY A 226 2.98 22.86 -14.32
CA GLY A 226 3.63 21.57 -14.50
C GLY A 226 4.95 21.55 -15.26
N VAL A 227 5.94 20.90 -14.66
CA VAL A 227 7.21 20.56 -15.29
C VAL A 227 7.41 19.06 -15.23
N LEU A 228 7.84 18.46 -16.33
CA LEU A 228 8.48 17.15 -16.37
C LEU A 228 9.98 17.37 -16.33
N GLY A 229 10.61 17.01 -15.22
CA GLY A 229 12.04 17.16 -15.02
C GLY A 229 12.77 15.83 -14.90
N LEU A 230 14.00 15.82 -15.40
CA LEU A 230 14.96 14.74 -15.29
C LEU A 230 16.22 15.26 -14.59
N TYR A 231 16.62 14.57 -13.53
CA TYR A 231 17.62 15.03 -12.57
C TYR A 231 18.64 13.94 -12.28
N ASN A 232 19.86 14.34 -11.90
CA ASN A 232 20.87 13.41 -11.44
C ASN A 232 20.53 12.90 -10.02
N ALA A 233 20.56 11.59 -9.78
CA ALA A 233 20.19 11.02 -8.49
C ALA A 233 21.17 11.41 -7.35
N ALA A 234 22.43 11.69 -7.65
CA ALA A 234 23.42 11.98 -6.62
C ALA A 234 23.22 13.35 -5.95
N ASN A 235 22.76 14.35 -6.69
CA ASN A 235 22.73 15.76 -6.27
C ASN A 235 21.50 16.56 -6.76
N LEU A 236 20.56 15.90 -7.44
CA LEU A 236 19.38 16.51 -8.07
C LEU A 236 19.69 17.62 -9.10
N GLU A 237 20.90 17.69 -9.65
CA GLU A 237 21.19 18.64 -10.75
C GLU A 237 20.27 18.38 -11.95
N THR A 238 19.69 19.45 -12.50
CA THR A 238 18.80 19.37 -13.67
C THR A 238 19.58 18.90 -14.89
N ILE A 239 19.14 17.78 -15.46
CA ILE A 239 19.63 17.28 -16.75
C ILE A 239 18.77 17.88 -17.86
N GLN A 240 17.44 17.81 -17.71
CA GLN A 240 16.49 18.32 -18.68
C GLN A 240 15.11 18.57 -18.07
N GLU A 241 14.41 19.59 -18.55
CA GLU A 241 13.04 19.92 -18.13
C GLU A 241 12.17 20.24 -19.35
N GLN A 242 10.87 19.98 -19.23
CA GLN A 242 9.84 20.35 -20.21
C GLN A 242 8.58 20.81 -19.48
N THR A 243 8.03 21.96 -19.86
CA THR A 243 6.74 22.42 -19.35
C THR A 243 5.61 21.58 -19.94
N ILE A 244 4.80 20.98 -19.08
CA ILE A 244 3.62 20.22 -19.45
C ILE A 244 2.54 20.54 -18.42
N PRO A 245 1.38 21.07 -18.83
CA PRO A 245 0.35 21.43 -17.89
C PRO A 245 -0.30 20.18 -17.27
N ASP A 246 -0.80 20.37 -16.05
CA ASP A 246 -1.70 19.45 -15.37
C ASP A 246 -1.20 18.00 -15.22
N LEU A 247 0.11 17.83 -14.93
CA LEU A 247 0.69 16.52 -14.67
C LEU A 247 0.11 15.89 -13.42
N ARG A 248 -0.07 14.55 -13.46
CA ARG A 248 -0.74 13.76 -12.42
C ARG A 248 0.13 12.66 -11.86
N SER A 249 0.79 11.91 -12.73
CA SER A 249 1.62 10.78 -12.33
C SER A 249 2.62 10.40 -13.41
N ILE A 250 3.68 9.72 -12.98
CA ILE A 250 4.72 9.16 -13.81
C ILE A 250 4.96 7.69 -13.48
N ALA A 251 5.43 6.95 -14.47
CA ALA A 251 5.97 5.62 -14.27
C ALA A 251 7.14 5.38 -15.22
N TYR A 252 8.10 4.58 -14.79
CA TYR A 252 9.19 4.11 -15.64
C TYR A 252 9.07 2.60 -15.84
N GLY A 253 9.09 2.17 -17.10
CA GLY A 253 8.95 0.77 -17.49
C GLY A 253 9.20 0.60 -18.98
N ASP A 254 9.59 -0.60 -19.41
CA ASP A 254 9.87 -0.91 -20.83
C ASP A 254 10.81 0.11 -21.53
N ASN A 255 11.79 0.63 -20.76
CA ASN A 255 12.74 1.67 -21.16
C ASN A 255 12.07 2.96 -21.69
N LYS A 256 10.92 3.32 -21.10
CA LYS A 256 10.14 4.52 -21.39
C LYS A 256 9.73 5.20 -20.09
N ILE A 257 9.54 6.52 -20.16
CA ILE A 257 8.88 7.29 -19.11
C ILE A 257 7.45 7.53 -19.57
N ALA A 258 6.47 6.98 -18.85
CA ALA A 258 5.07 7.32 -19.03
C ALA A 258 4.72 8.53 -18.18
N VAL A 259 3.98 9.47 -18.75
CA VAL A 259 3.60 10.73 -18.10
C VAL A 259 2.12 10.99 -18.35
N LEU A 260 1.35 11.06 -17.28
CA LEU A 260 -0.08 11.37 -17.33
C LEU A 260 -0.31 12.85 -17.08
N SER A 261 -0.94 13.53 -18.04
CA SER A 261 -1.53 14.86 -17.88
C SER A 261 -3.05 14.76 -17.89
N GLY A 262 -3.73 15.43 -16.96
CA GLY A 262 -5.18 15.49 -16.95
C GLY A 262 -5.79 16.29 -18.10
N SER A 263 -4.98 17.14 -18.75
CA SER A 263 -5.39 17.99 -19.88
C SER A 263 -4.87 17.54 -21.24
N GLU A 264 -3.72 16.86 -21.30
CA GLU A 264 -3.13 16.35 -22.56
C GLU A 264 -3.24 14.83 -22.74
N GLY A 265 -3.71 14.11 -21.72
CA GLY A 265 -3.75 12.65 -21.71
C GLY A 265 -2.40 12.02 -21.38
N LEU A 266 -2.17 10.80 -21.85
CA LEU A 266 -0.97 10.02 -21.55
C LEU A 266 0.07 10.15 -22.67
N ALA A 267 1.33 10.31 -22.31
CA ALA A 267 2.42 10.33 -23.28
C ALA A 267 3.63 9.52 -22.81
N MET A 268 4.33 8.93 -23.79
CA MET A 268 5.54 8.14 -23.59
C MET A 268 6.74 8.95 -24.02
N TYR A 269 7.78 8.96 -23.19
CA TYR A 269 8.99 9.76 -23.37
C TYR A 269 10.23 8.90 -23.36
N ASN A 270 11.22 9.30 -24.14
CA ASN A 270 12.54 8.69 -24.13
C ASN A 270 13.27 9.07 -22.83
N PRO A 271 13.78 8.09 -22.06
CA PRO A 271 14.45 8.37 -20.78
C PRO A 271 15.78 9.13 -20.92
N ASN A 272 16.34 9.22 -22.13
CA ASN A 272 17.61 9.88 -22.36
C ASN A 272 17.48 11.40 -22.50
N ASP A 273 16.46 11.86 -23.22
CA ASP A 273 16.32 13.23 -23.73
C ASP A 273 14.90 13.80 -23.66
N LEU A 274 13.98 13.11 -22.97
CA LEU A 274 12.56 13.48 -22.88
C LEU A 274 11.90 13.76 -24.25
N SER A 275 12.39 13.18 -25.34
CA SER A 275 11.67 13.25 -26.62
C SER A 275 10.39 12.42 -26.55
N VAL A 276 9.28 12.96 -27.06
CA VAL A 276 7.99 12.24 -27.10
C VAL A 276 8.10 11.08 -28.08
N LEU A 277 7.85 9.86 -27.59
CA LEU A 277 7.81 8.63 -28.39
C LEU A 277 6.40 8.37 -28.92
N ASN A 278 5.38 8.55 -28.08
CA ASN A 278 3.98 8.33 -28.44
C ASN A 278 3.04 9.16 -27.55
N ARG A 279 1.82 9.43 -28.04
CA ARG A 279 0.73 10.06 -27.29
C ARG A 279 -0.53 9.21 -27.37
N ILE A 280 -1.22 9.10 -26.25
CA ILE A 280 -2.37 8.24 -26.04
C ILE A 280 -3.49 9.14 -25.50
N ASN A 281 -4.59 9.20 -26.24
CA ASN A 281 -5.76 9.94 -25.80
C ASN A 281 -6.45 9.17 -24.67
N THR A 282 -6.52 9.78 -23.50
CA THR A 282 -7.33 9.31 -22.36
C THR A 282 -8.56 10.21 -22.22
N PRO A 283 -9.60 9.79 -21.46
CA PRO A 283 -10.65 10.70 -21.04
C PRO A 283 -10.10 11.91 -20.29
N ASN A 284 -10.84 13.02 -20.32
CA ASN A 284 -10.53 14.19 -19.51
C ASN A 284 -10.63 13.84 -18.03
N LEU A 285 -9.60 14.20 -17.27
CA LEU A 285 -9.56 13.93 -15.83
C LEU A 285 -10.06 15.16 -15.07
N ALA A 286 -10.73 14.94 -13.94
CA ALA A 286 -11.18 16.03 -13.09
C ALA A 286 -9.98 16.86 -12.59
N SER A 287 -10.12 18.18 -12.59
CA SER A 287 -9.07 19.10 -12.12
C SER A 287 -8.64 18.75 -10.71
N GLU A 288 -7.34 18.85 -10.43
CA GLU A 288 -6.74 18.66 -9.09
C GLU A 288 -7.00 17.28 -8.44
N SER A 289 -7.57 16.32 -9.18
CA SER A 289 -7.70 14.93 -8.73
C SER A 289 -6.41 14.11 -8.91
N LYS A 290 -6.05 13.32 -7.90
CA LYS A 290 -4.94 12.37 -7.99
C LYS A 290 -5.31 11.20 -8.89
N ARG A 291 -4.41 10.81 -9.79
CA ARG A 291 -4.53 9.66 -10.68
C ARG A 291 -3.18 8.98 -10.78
N THR A 292 -3.15 7.66 -10.89
CA THR A 292 -1.91 6.88 -11.03
C THR A 292 -1.90 6.11 -12.35
N ILE A 293 -0.69 5.73 -12.75
CA ILE A 293 -0.44 4.86 -13.87
C ILE A 293 0.48 3.71 -13.45
N ALA A 294 0.36 2.56 -14.10
CA ALA A 294 1.20 1.39 -13.81
C ALA A 294 1.53 0.63 -15.09
N PHE A 295 2.76 0.13 -15.20
CA PHE A 295 3.19 -0.74 -16.30
C PHE A 295 2.94 -2.21 -15.97
N LYS A 296 2.38 -2.95 -16.94
CA LYS A 296 2.41 -4.41 -16.98
C LYS A 296 2.93 -4.85 -18.35
N ASP A 297 4.20 -5.25 -18.41
CA ASP A 297 4.88 -5.55 -19.67
C ASP A 297 4.76 -4.39 -20.69
N GLN A 298 4.10 -4.61 -21.82
CA GLN A 298 3.85 -3.59 -22.84
C GLN A 298 2.56 -2.81 -22.61
N ALA A 299 1.73 -3.20 -21.65
CA ALA A 299 0.51 -2.49 -21.29
C ALA A 299 0.81 -1.39 -20.26
N ILE A 300 0.06 -0.31 -20.35
CA ILE A 300 -0.01 0.73 -19.33
C ILE A 300 -1.45 0.91 -18.89
N LEU A 301 -1.64 0.85 -17.57
CA LEU A 301 -2.90 1.04 -16.89
C LEU A 301 -2.97 2.50 -16.45
N VAL A 302 -4.14 3.10 -16.59
CA VAL A 302 -4.43 4.49 -16.20
C VAL A 302 -5.67 4.48 -15.34
N SER A 303 -5.60 5.03 -14.13
CA SER A 303 -6.83 5.34 -13.38
C SER A 303 -7.52 6.54 -14.03
N GLU A 304 -8.74 6.37 -14.55
CA GLU A 304 -9.45 7.37 -15.36
C GLU A 304 -10.64 8.00 -14.63
N GLY A 305 -10.60 8.00 -13.29
CA GLY A 305 -11.62 8.58 -12.44
C GLY A 305 -12.94 7.82 -12.55
N SER A 306 -14.02 8.52 -12.93
CA SER A 306 -15.36 7.94 -13.10
C SER A 306 -15.46 6.90 -14.24
N ASN A 307 -14.40 6.77 -15.06
CA ASN A 307 -14.35 5.82 -16.17
C ASN A 307 -13.65 4.49 -15.81
N GLY A 308 -13.26 4.30 -14.54
CA GLY A 308 -12.55 3.10 -14.11
C GLY A 308 -11.09 3.11 -14.52
N VAL A 309 -10.59 2.01 -15.10
CA VAL A 309 -9.20 1.86 -15.54
C VAL A 309 -9.12 1.66 -17.04
N GLY A 310 -8.42 2.57 -17.73
CA GLY A 310 -8.05 2.41 -19.13
C GLY A 310 -6.74 1.63 -19.27
N ILE A 311 -6.70 0.67 -20.19
CA ILE A 311 -5.52 -0.15 -20.48
C ILE A 311 -5.11 0.07 -21.92
N TYR A 312 -3.86 0.48 -22.11
CA TYR A 312 -3.33 0.88 -23.41
C TYR A 312 -2.04 0.15 -23.73
N ASP A 313 -1.78 -0.08 -25.02
CA ASP A 313 -0.49 -0.56 -25.47
C ASP A 313 0.51 0.62 -25.48
N SER A 314 1.61 0.49 -24.75
CA SER A 314 2.58 1.58 -24.56
C SER A 314 3.36 1.94 -25.82
N ASN A 315 3.39 1.07 -26.83
CA ASN A 315 4.14 1.31 -28.07
C ASN A 315 3.26 1.96 -29.15
N SER A 316 2.09 1.38 -29.40
CA SER A 316 1.14 1.82 -30.43
C SER A 316 0.15 2.86 -29.94
N GLY A 317 -0.10 2.92 -28.63
CA GLY A 317 -1.09 3.81 -28.03
C GLY A 317 -2.54 3.37 -28.21
N ASN A 318 -2.76 2.16 -28.74
CA ASN A 318 -4.09 1.60 -28.89
C ASN A 318 -4.68 1.28 -27.52
N ALA A 319 -5.96 1.62 -27.33
CA ALA A 319 -6.74 1.09 -26.23
C ALA A 319 -6.86 -0.44 -26.40
N LEU A 320 -6.45 -1.17 -25.37
CA LEU A 320 -6.54 -2.63 -25.31
C LEU A 320 -7.85 -3.05 -24.65
N GLN A 321 -8.17 -2.41 -23.53
CA GLN A 321 -9.34 -2.71 -22.71
C GLN A 321 -9.68 -1.53 -21.79
N GLN A 322 -10.91 -1.51 -21.29
CA GLN A 322 -11.33 -0.67 -20.18
C GLN A 322 -11.97 -1.56 -19.11
N LEU A 323 -11.65 -1.30 -17.83
CA LEU A 323 -12.30 -1.93 -16.68
C LEU A 323 -13.22 -0.90 -16.03
N ASP A 324 -14.47 -1.30 -15.80
CA ASP A 324 -15.45 -0.45 -15.13
C ASP A 324 -15.15 -0.36 -13.62
N ILE A 325 -15.75 0.64 -12.97
CA ILE A 325 -15.68 0.75 -11.50
C ILE A 325 -16.55 -0.34 -10.90
N GLN A 326 -15.91 -1.22 -10.16
CA GLN A 326 -16.57 -2.30 -9.44
C GLN A 326 -17.31 -1.74 -8.23
N ILE A 327 -18.62 -1.96 -8.18
CA ILE A 327 -19.52 -1.47 -7.12
C ILE A 327 -20.31 -2.63 -6.51
N LEU A 328 -20.58 -2.57 -5.20
CA LEU A 328 -21.44 -3.54 -4.55
C LEU A 328 -22.91 -3.17 -4.82
N PRO A 329 -23.76 -4.07 -5.36
CA PRO A 329 -25.14 -3.74 -5.75
C PRO A 329 -26.05 -3.25 -4.61
N GLU A 330 -25.68 -3.54 -3.36
CA GLU A 330 -26.51 -3.29 -2.18
C GLU A 330 -26.09 -2.05 -1.38
N ALA A 331 -24.96 -1.42 -1.73
CA ALA A 331 -24.49 -0.22 -1.05
C ALA A 331 -25.01 1.05 -1.72
N GLU A 332 -25.34 2.04 -0.90
CA GLU A 332 -25.64 3.40 -1.35
C GLU A 332 -24.33 4.18 -1.40
N TYR A 333 -24.01 4.73 -2.57
CA TYR A 333 -22.82 5.54 -2.79
C TYR A 333 -23.23 6.97 -3.18
N ASP A 334 -22.41 7.95 -2.83
CA ASP A 334 -22.45 9.23 -3.52
C ASP A 334 -21.76 9.06 -4.87
N ASP A 335 -22.49 9.29 -5.97
CA ASP A 335 -21.95 9.18 -7.33
C ASP A 335 -20.66 9.99 -7.52
N ALA A 336 -20.48 11.09 -6.77
CA ALA A 336 -19.27 11.90 -6.82
C ALA A 336 -18.04 11.19 -6.22
N ASP A 337 -18.23 10.24 -5.32
CA ASP A 337 -17.18 9.50 -4.62
C ASP A 337 -16.82 8.18 -5.30
N VAL A 338 -17.59 7.77 -6.32
CA VAL A 338 -17.34 6.55 -7.12
C VAL A 338 -16.37 6.87 -8.25
N VAL A 339 -15.09 6.91 -7.92
CA VAL A 339 -13.99 7.20 -8.87
C VAL A 339 -12.79 6.31 -8.61
N THR A 340 -12.14 5.82 -9.66
CA THR A 340 -10.84 5.15 -9.53
C THR A 340 -9.73 6.19 -9.41
N ASN A 341 -9.15 6.30 -8.20
CA ASN A 341 -8.11 7.26 -7.87
C ASN A 341 -6.69 6.71 -8.10
N ALA A 342 -6.52 5.39 -7.98
CA ALA A 342 -5.24 4.72 -8.19
C ALA A 342 -5.44 3.30 -8.70
N VAL A 343 -4.43 2.83 -9.45
CA VAL A 343 -4.28 1.46 -9.93
C VAL A 343 -2.91 0.92 -9.54
N SER A 344 -2.86 -0.35 -9.15
CA SER A 344 -1.62 -1.10 -8.88
C SER A 344 -1.73 -2.53 -9.42
N ILE A 345 -0.60 -3.23 -9.53
CA ILE A 345 -0.52 -4.60 -10.06
C ILE A 345 0.10 -5.51 -9.00
N ALA A 346 -0.56 -6.63 -8.72
CA ALA A 346 -0.09 -7.69 -7.83
C ALA A 346 -0.05 -9.02 -8.59
N GLY A 347 1.10 -9.33 -9.21
CA GLY A 347 1.22 -10.47 -10.11
C GLY A 347 0.22 -10.40 -11.27
N ASP A 348 -0.73 -11.33 -11.30
CA ASP A 348 -1.77 -11.37 -12.33
C ASP A 348 -2.99 -10.50 -12.04
N PHE A 349 -3.06 -9.90 -10.85
CA PHE A 349 -4.18 -9.08 -10.42
C PHE A 349 -3.93 -7.60 -10.67
N ILE A 350 -4.99 -6.90 -11.09
CA ILE A 350 -5.09 -5.44 -11.12
C ILE A 350 -5.91 -5.02 -9.91
N LEU A 351 -5.36 -4.08 -9.17
CA LEU A 351 -5.92 -3.54 -7.94
C LEU A 351 -6.38 -2.11 -8.18
N MET A 352 -7.61 -1.79 -7.81
CA MET A 352 -8.24 -0.50 -8.10
C MET A 352 -8.72 0.16 -6.82
N ALA A 353 -8.21 1.36 -6.53
CA ALA A 353 -8.70 2.20 -5.43
C ALA A 353 -9.90 3.02 -5.92
N ASN A 354 -11.12 2.50 -5.73
CA ASN A 354 -12.36 3.03 -6.29
C ASN A 354 -13.07 4.04 -5.38
N GLY A 355 -12.33 4.76 -4.54
CA GLY A 355 -12.87 5.79 -3.68
C GLY A 355 -13.94 5.23 -2.74
N GLY A 356 -15.13 5.82 -2.77
CA GLY A 356 -16.28 5.38 -1.98
C GLY A 356 -16.78 3.97 -2.30
N ALA A 357 -16.45 3.42 -3.48
CA ALA A 357 -16.81 2.05 -3.87
C ALA A 357 -15.85 0.98 -3.33
N GLY A 358 -14.79 1.38 -2.61
CA GLY A 358 -13.86 0.46 -1.96
C GLY A 358 -12.72 0.00 -2.88
N PHE A 359 -12.24 -1.22 -2.65
CA PHE A 359 -11.07 -1.79 -3.32
C PHE A 359 -11.51 -2.85 -4.34
N GLY A 360 -11.34 -2.59 -5.63
CA GLY A 360 -11.67 -3.51 -6.72
C GLY A 360 -10.50 -4.39 -7.15
N ILE A 361 -10.80 -5.61 -7.60
CA ILE A 361 -9.82 -6.61 -8.06
C ILE A 361 -10.25 -7.13 -9.44
N ALA A 362 -9.33 -7.15 -10.38
CA ALA A 362 -9.48 -7.82 -11.67
C ALA A 362 -8.29 -8.75 -11.94
N LYS A 363 -8.47 -9.77 -12.78
CA LYS A 363 -7.45 -10.77 -13.14
C LYS A 363 -7.51 -11.06 -14.63
N LEU A 364 -6.41 -11.52 -15.23
CA LEU A 364 -6.43 -12.06 -16.60
C LEU A 364 -7.13 -13.42 -16.65
N ASP A 365 -8.07 -13.59 -17.58
CA ASP A 365 -8.67 -14.88 -17.91
C ASP A 365 -7.76 -15.72 -18.84
N GLU A 366 -8.22 -16.93 -19.18
CA GLU A 366 -7.51 -17.84 -20.09
C GLU A 366 -7.26 -17.26 -21.50
N ASN A 367 -7.98 -16.19 -21.88
CA ASN A 367 -7.85 -15.50 -23.16
C ASN A 367 -7.00 -14.23 -23.05
N ASN A 368 -6.28 -14.00 -21.94
CA ASN A 368 -5.56 -12.77 -21.63
C ASN A 368 -6.45 -11.51 -21.66
N THR A 369 -7.73 -11.65 -21.34
CA THR A 369 -8.66 -10.53 -21.13
C THR A 369 -8.82 -10.29 -19.64
N LEU A 370 -8.75 -9.04 -19.20
CA LEU A 370 -8.96 -8.75 -17.78
C LEU A 370 -10.44 -8.91 -17.44
N VAL A 371 -10.74 -9.67 -16.40
CA VAL A 371 -12.08 -9.91 -15.88
C VAL A 371 -12.15 -9.46 -14.42
N GLU A 372 -13.30 -8.96 -14.03
CA GLU A 372 -13.55 -8.51 -12.66
C GLU A 372 -13.65 -9.73 -11.72
N GLU A 373 -12.83 -9.76 -10.68
CA GLU A 373 -12.85 -10.81 -9.66
C GLU A 373 -13.81 -10.47 -8.53
N GLY A 374 -13.75 -9.22 -8.04
CA GLY A 374 -14.62 -8.79 -6.95
C GLY A 374 -14.17 -7.53 -6.25
N VAL A 375 -15.01 -7.09 -5.32
CA VAL A 375 -14.74 -5.93 -4.45
C VAL A 375 -14.42 -6.41 -3.04
N VAL A 376 -13.36 -5.86 -2.48
CA VAL A 376 -13.05 -5.93 -1.05
C VAL A 376 -13.71 -4.74 -0.37
N ASP A 377 -14.64 -5.05 0.52
CA ASP A 377 -15.27 -4.06 1.38
C ASP A 377 -14.31 -3.67 2.51
N LEU A 378 -13.79 -2.45 2.44
CA LEU A 378 -12.96 -1.84 3.46
C LEU A 378 -13.77 -0.70 4.09
N GLU A 379 -13.83 -0.62 5.42
CA GLU A 379 -14.46 0.52 6.09
C GLU A 379 -13.79 1.84 5.66
N GLY A 380 -14.52 2.70 4.93
CA GLY A 380 -14.01 3.99 4.44
C GLY A 380 -13.63 3.96 2.95
N SER A 381 -13.22 5.12 2.42
CA SER A 381 -12.86 5.24 1.00
C SER A 381 -11.48 4.67 0.72
N SER A 382 -11.28 4.02 -0.44
CA SER A 382 -9.96 3.61 -0.92
C SER A 382 -9.42 4.66 -1.89
N ASN A 383 -8.50 5.52 -1.42
CA ASN A 383 -8.02 6.67 -2.19
C ASN A 383 -6.68 6.45 -2.88
N TYR A 384 -5.89 5.50 -2.38
CA TYR A 384 -4.64 5.09 -2.99
C TYR A 384 -4.40 3.62 -2.71
N ILE A 385 -3.78 2.93 -3.67
CA ILE A 385 -3.39 1.52 -3.54
C ILE A 385 -2.03 1.30 -4.17
N GLN A 386 -1.18 0.56 -3.48
CA GLN A 386 0.11 0.10 -4.00
C GLN A 386 0.33 -1.35 -3.59
N SER A 387 0.94 -2.13 -4.48
CA SER A 387 1.35 -3.50 -4.19
C SER A 387 2.79 -3.74 -4.64
N ASP A 388 3.46 -4.62 -3.90
CA ASP A 388 4.74 -5.21 -4.27
C ASP A 388 4.94 -6.50 -3.47
N GLY A 389 5.44 -7.54 -4.14
CA GLY A 389 5.50 -8.90 -3.59
C GLY A 389 4.17 -9.36 -2.99
N ASP A 390 4.19 -9.71 -1.71
CA ASP A 390 3.03 -10.25 -0.97
C ASP A 390 2.20 -9.17 -0.26
N TYR A 391 2.48 -7.88 -0.49
CA TYR A 391 1.82 -6.80 0.23
C TYR A 391 1.00 -5.89 -0.68
N ILE A 392 -0.11 -5.43 -0.12
CA ILE A 392 -0.98 -4.39 -0.65
C ILE A 392 -1.16 -3.35 0.46
N PHE A 393 -0.94 -2.09 0.13
CA PHE A 393 -1.20 -0.97 1.02
C PHE A 393 -2.35 -0.14 0.48
N VAL A 394 -3.32 0.17 1.33
CA VAL A 394 -4.50 0.96 0.95
C VAL A 394 -4.63 2.17 1.86
N ALA A 395 -4.60 3.37 1.30
CA ALA A 395 -4.81 4.60 2.05
C ALA A 395 -6.30 4.95 2.11
N SER A 396 -6.80 5.17 3.33
CA SER A 396 -8.22 5.44 3.58
C SER A 396 -8.49 6.86 4.06
N GLY A 397 -7.96 7.88 3.38
CA GLY A 397 -8.14 9.27 3.77
C GLY A 397 -7.58 9.51 5.18
N THR A 398 -8.41 9.98 6.12
CA THR A 398 -8.03 10.14 7.54
C THR A 398 -8.14 8.85 8.36
N GLY A 399 -8.63 7.75 7.77
CA GLY A 399 -8.81 6.45 8.42
C GLY A 399 -7.54 5.60 8.52
N GLY A 400 -6.38 6.16 8.17
CA GLY A 400 -5.10 5.44 8.23
C GLY A 400 -4.71 4.71 6.95
N LEU A 401 -3.61 3.98 7.06
CA LEU A 401 -3.06 3.12 6.03
C LEU A 401 -3.28 1.67 6.41
N ARG A 402 -4.01 0.92 5.60
CA ARG A 402 -4.21 -0.52 5.79
C ARG A 402 -3.05 -1.28 5.17
N ILE A 403 -2.50 -2.23 5.92
CA ILE A 403 -1.50 -3.19 5.44
C ILE A 403 -2.23 -4.51 5.22
N ILE A 404 -2.27 -4.95 3.97
CA ILE A 404 -2.91 -6.17 3.53
C ILE A 404 -1.83 -7.10 3.01
N LYS A 405 -1.86 -8.35 3.45
CA LYS A 405 -1.03 -9.44 2.97
C LYS A 405 -1.83 -10.27 1.97
N ILE A 406 -1.19 -10.63 0.87
CA ILE A 406 -1.68 -11.66 -0.06
C ILE A 406 -1.20 -13.00 0.49
N SER A 407 -2.13 -13.89 0.84
CA SER A 407 -1.79 -15.23 1.30
C SER A 407 -1.28 -16.02 0.10
N GLN A 408 0.02 -16.27 0.07
CA GLN A 408 0.69 -17.10 -0.93
C GLN A 408 1.27 -18.33 -0.23
N PRO A 409 1.20 -19.50 -0.87
CA PRO A 409 1.79 -20.69 -0.30
C PRO A 409 3.31 -20.58 -0.47
N GLU A 410 4.05 -20.47 0.63
CA GLU A 410 5.52 -20.44 0.62
C GLU A 410 6.07 -21.87 0.43
N VAL A 411 5.92 -22.46 -0.77
CA VAL A 411 6.29 -23.86 -0.99
C VAL A 411 7.51 -23.97 -1.90
N ASN A 412 8.63 -24.44 -1.33
CA ASN A 412 9.88 -24.73 -2.04
C ASN A 412 10.10 -26.22 -2.37
N GLU A 413 9.22 -27.13 -1.93
CA GLU A 413 9.42 -28.58 -2.07
C GLU A 413 8.13 -29.31 -2.50
N ASN A 414 8.24 -30.30 -3.39
CA ASN A 414 7.16 -31.08 -4.02
C ASN A 414 6.89 -32.42 -3.28
N PHE A 415 6.18 -32.44 -2.15
CA PHE A 415 5.98 -33.68 -1.36
C PHE A 415 4.67 -34.45 -1.63
N ALA A 416 3.68 -33.92 -2.38
CA ALA A 416 2.43 -34.64 -2.69
C ALA A 416 1.84 -34.30 -4.08
N GLU A 417 0.95 -35.17 -4.60
CA GLU A 417 0.22 -35.05 -5.88
C GLU A 417 -0.79 -33.88 -5.94
N CYS A 418 -0.46 -32.71 -5.39
CA CYS A 418 -1.35 -31.54 -5.39
C CYS A 418 -1.74 -31.09 -6.80
N GLU A 419 -0.89 -31.29 -7.81
CA GLU A 419 -1.20 -30.95 -9.20
C GLU A 419 -2.34 -31.81 -9.80
N SER A 420 -2.62 -32.97 -9.19
CA SER A 420 -3.72 -33.85 -9.64
C SER A 420 -5.10 -33.39 -9.15
N TYR A 421 -5.15 -32.48 -8.18
CA TYR A 421 -6.41 -31.99 -7.62
C TYR A 421 -7.01 -30.89 -8.47
N ASP A 422 -8.34 -30.84 -8.49
CA ASP A 422 -9.09 -29.78 -9.15
C ASP A 422 -8.92 -28.45 -8.42
N VAL A 423 -8.89 -27.35 -9.16
CA VAL A 423 -8.91 -26.00 -8.59
C VAL A 423 -10.26 -25.79 -7.89
N TYR A 424 -10.25 -25.25 -6.67
CA TYR A 424 -11.50 -25.00 -5.95
C TYR A 424 -12.26 -23.83 -6.55
N THR A 425 -13.35 -24.13 -7.26
CA THR A 425 -14.30 -23.12 -7.77
C THR A 425 -15.67 -23.23 -7.07
N GLY A 426 -15.66 -23.77 -5.85
CA GLY A 426 -16.86 -24.09 -5.08
C GLY A 426 -17.50 -22.88 -4.40
N ARG A 427 -18.35 -23.17 -3.42
CA ARG A 427 -19.12 -22.18 -2.65
C ARG A 427 -18.28 -21.57 -1.52
N SER A 428 -18.62 -20.36 -1.06
CA SER A 428 -17.93 -19.73 0.07
C SER A 428 -18.20 -20.42 1.42
N ASN A 429 -19.24 -21.23 1.54
CA ASN A 429 -19.45 -22.11 2.69
C ASN A 429 -19.16 -23.57 2.31
N LEU A 430 -18.02 -24.10 2.78
CA LEU A 430 -17.60 -25.46 2.49
C LEU A 430 -17.94 -26.40 3.66
N ASN A 431 -18.74 -27.42 3.39
CA ASN A 431 -19.04 -28.51 4.32
C ASN A 431 -18.54 -29.83 3.72
N VAL A 432 -17.64 -30.51 4.42
CA VAL A 432 -17.16 -31.86 4.10
C VAL A 432 -17.82 -32.82 5.08
N ASN A 433 -18.79 -33.61 4.61
CA ASN A 433 -19.53 -34.55 5.45
C ASN A 433 -18.66 -35.75 5.87
N SER A 434 -19.04 -36.44 6.93
CA SER A 434 -18.22 -37.52 7.53
C SER A 434 -17.93 -38.73 6.64
N ASN A 435 -18.65 -38.86 5.53
CA ASN A 435 -18.47 -39.91 4.54
C ASN A 435 -17.79 -39.41 3.25
N GLU A 436 -17.32 -38.17 3.22
CA GLU A 436 -16.70 -37.54 2.06
C GLU A 436 -15.17 -37.53 2.19
N VAL A 437 -14.52 -37.69 1.05
CA VAL A 437 -13.09 -37.48 0.86
C VAL A 437 -12.98 -36.46 -0.26
N LEU A 438 -12.56 -35.25 0.05
CA LEU A 438 -12.43 -34.15 -0.91
C LEU A 438 -10.99 -33.65 -0.94
N ALA A 439 -10.50 -33.32 -2.13
CA ALA A 439 -9.18 -32.75 -2.31
C ALA A 439 -9.24 -31.66 -3.38
N TYR A 440 -8.73 -30.47 -3.06
CA TYR A 440 -8.69 -29.34 -3.98
C TYR A 440 -7.35 -28.63 -3.92
N ARG A 441 -7.12 -27.77 -4.92
CA ARG A 441 -5.98 -26.85 -4.94
C ARG A 441 -6.38 -25.43 -5.31
N GLY A 442 -5.40 -24.53 -5.26
CA GLY A 442 -5.52 -23.15 -5.72
C GLY A 442 -5.64 -22.17 -4.55
N SER A 443 -6.27 -21.04 -4.83
CA SER A 443 -6.52 -19.99 -3.84
C SER A 443 -8.01 -19.89 -3.58
N ALA A 444 -8.40 -19.79 -2.31
CA ALA A 444 -9.79 -19.72 -1.92
C ALA A 444 -10.00 -18.81 -0.70
N THR A 445 -10.97 -17.91 -0.78
CA THR A 445 -11.52 -17.18 0.36
C THR A 445 -12.94 -17.68 0.68
N LEU A 446 -13.08 -18.38 1.79
CA LEU A 446 -14.33 -18.94 2.30
C LEU A 446 -14.93 -18.02 3.38
N LYS A 447 -16.26 -18.05 3.52
CA LYS A 447 -16.96 -17.52 4.69
C LYS A 447 -16.87 -18.47 5.87
N ASN A 448 -17.13 -19.77 5.65
CA ASN A 448 -17.12 -20.79 6.70
C ASN A 448 -16.57 -22.12 6.16
N LEU A 449 -15.90 -22.87 7.03
CA LEU A 449 -15.40 -24.22 6.74
C LEU A 449 -15.85 -25.20 7.83
N ASN A 450 -16.48 -26.30 7.46
CA ASN A 450 -16.80 -27.40 8.36
C ASN A 450 -16.30 -28.73 7.79
N VAL A 451 -15.41 -29.40 8.49
CA VAL A 451 -14.79 -30.66 8.06
C VAL A 451 -15.16 -31.79 9.01
N GLY A 452 -16.05 -32.68 8.58
CA GLY A 452 -16.37 -33.93 9.28
C GLY A 452 -15.80 -35.18 8.62
N GLY A 453 -15.43 -35.12 7.34
CA GLY A 453 -14.77 -36.20 6.58
C GLY A 453 -13.26 -36.00 6.47
N ASP A 454 -12.69 -36.47 5.36
CA ASP A 454 -11.28 -36.25 5.00
C ASP A 454 -11.21 -35.14 3.95
N PHE A 455 -10.52 -34.07 4.28
CA PHE A 455 -10.35 -32.92 3.41
C PHE A 455 -8.87 -32.62 3.19
N THR A 456 -8.46 -32.43 1.94
CA THR A 456 -7.13 -31.94 1.59
C THR A 456 -7.25 -30.64 0.80
N PHE A 457 -6.46 -29.63 1.14
CA PHE A 457 -6.36 -28.40 0.36
C PHE A 457 -4.90 -28.01 0.13
N CYS A 458 -4.52 -27.83 -1.14
CA CYS A 458 -3.19 -27.39 -1.54
C CYS A 458 -3.22 -25.96 -2.11
N GLY A 459 -2.55 -25.01 -1.46
CA GLY A 459 -2.45 -23.63 -1.89
C GLY A 459 -2.84 -22.67 -0.76
N SER A 460 -3.61 -21.63 -1.07
CA SER A 460 -4.04 -20.63 -0.09
C SER A 460 -5.52 -20.77 0.24
N ILE A 461 -5.87 -21.00 1.51
CA ILE A 461 -7.26 -21.08 1.96
C ILE A 461 -7.50 -20.16 3.15
N ASN A 462 -8.19 -19.06 2.90
CA ASN A 462 -8.59 -18.11 3.95
C ASN A 462 -10.06 -18.32 4.33
N ILE A 463 -10.37 -18.23 5.61
CA ILE A 463 -11.71 -18.42 6.16
C ILE A 463 -12.08 -17.20 6.98
N GLN A 464 -13.07 -16.43 6.52
CA GLN A 464 -13.45 -15.14 7.12
C GLN A 464 -14.05 -15.28 8.53
N ASN A 465 -14.96 -16.24 8.72
CA ASN A 465 -15.64 -16.42 9.99
C ASN A 465 -14.98 -17.56 10.78
N GLY A 466 -15.61 -18.73 10.85
CA GLY A 466 -15.13 -19.86 11.63
C GLY A 466 -14.74 -21.05 10.77
N ALA A 467 -13.75 -21.80 11.25
CA ALA A 467 -13.39 -23.12 10.73
C ALA A 467 -13.59 -24.17 11.83
N ASN A 468 -14.39 -25.20 11.55
CA ASN A 468 -14.67 -26.29 12.48
C ASN A 468 -14.22 -27.63 11.90
N ILE A 469 -13.19 -28.23 12.50
CA ILE A 469 -12.82 -29.61 12.20
C ILE A 469 -13.61 -30.49 13.18
N ASN A 470 -14.74 -30.99 12.72
CA ASN A 470 -15.72 -31.76 13.49
C ASN A 470 -15.13 -33.09 13.99
N SER A 471 -15.82 -33.73 14.94
CA SER A 471 -15.31 -34.95 15.57
C SER A 471 -14.99 -36.04 14.54
N GLN A 472 -13.79 -36.64 14.66
CA GLN A 472 -13.23 -37.63 13.73
C GLN A 472 -12.94 -37.11 12.30
N GLY A 473 -13.13 -35.82 12.04
CA GLY A 473 -12.72 -35.20 10.77
C GLY A 473 -11.21 -35.08 10.67
N GLU A 474 -10.72 -35.05 9.44
CA GLU A 474 -9.32 -34.87 9.10
C GLU A 474 -9.20 -33.76 8.07
N PHE A 475 -8.40 -32.74 8.37
CA PHE A 475 -8.07 -31.70 7.41
C PHE A 475 -6.56 -31.64 7.21
N ASN A 476 -6.11 -31.85 5.98
CA ASN A 476 -4.73 -31.77 5.54
C ASN A 476 -4.55 -30.48 4.71
N MET A 477 -3.92 -29.46 5.28
CA MET A 477 -3.65 -28.20 4.60
C MET A 477 -2.17 -28.11 4.23
N ARG A 478 -1.90 -27.88 2.94
CA ARG A 478 -0.56 -27.65 2.40
C ARG A 478 -0.51 -26.28 1.73
N GLY A 479 0.30 -25.37 2.26
CA GLY A 479 0.41 -23.98 1.79
C GLY A 479 0.07 -22.98 2.90
N ALA A 480 -0.80 -22.01 2.60
CA ALA A 480 -1.15 -20.94 3.53
C ALA A 480 -2.62 -21.01 3.94
N MET A 481 -2.89 -20.88 5.24
CA MET A 481 -4.25 -20.82 5.77
C MET A 481 -4.39 -19.70 6.78
N ALA A 482 -5.42 -18.89 6.61
CA ALA A 482 -5.80 -17.87 7.59
C ALA A 482 -7.24 -18.05 8.06
N VAL A 483 -7.50 -17.84 9.36
CA VAL A 483 -8.85 -17.97 9.94
C VAL A 483 -9.21 -16.77 10.79
N GLY A 484 -10.33 -16.15 10.42
CA GLY A 484 -11.12 -15.30 11.27
C GLY A 484 -10.80 -13.82 11.17
N THR A 485 -11.35 -13.08 12.12
CA THR A 485 -11.16 -11.63 12.28
C THR A 485 -10.84 -11.35 13.74
N TYR A 486 -9.82 -10.53 13.97
CA TYR A 486 -9.35 -10.19 15.31
C TYR A 486 -10.45 -9.49 16.11
N GLY A 487 -10.59 -9.87 17.39
CA GLY A 487 -11.61 -9.33 18.27
C GLY A 487 -13.05 -9.81 17.98
N ARG A 488 -13.26 -10.71 17.01
CA ARG A 488 -14.55 -11.37 16.74
C ARG A 488 -14.53 -12.83 17.20
N ASN A 489 -15.72 -13.43 17.37
CA ASN A 489 -15.86 -14.87 17.70
C ASN A 489 -15.71 -15.75 16.44
N HIS A 490 -14.64 -15.51 15.69
CA HIS A 490 -14.34 -16.11 14.40
C HIS A 490 -13.18 -17.10 14.58
N ASP A 491 -13.49 -18.21 15.25
CA ASP A 491 -12.52 -19.12 15.84
C ASP A 491 -12.17 -20.31 14.91
N LEU A 492 -10.97 -20.85 15.10
CA LEU A 492 -10.59 -22.17 14.60
C LEU A 492 -10.82 -23.22 15.71
N ASN A 493 -11.76 -24.12 15.47
CA ASN A 493 -12.15 -25.18 16.40
C ASN A 493 -11.72 -26.56 15.88
N ILE A 494 -10.82 -27.22 16.60
CA ILE A 494 -10.42 -28.61 16.31
C ILE A 494 -11.09 -29.49 17.37
N ASN A 495 -12.12 -30.24 16.95
CA ASN A 495 -13.03 -30.97 17.83
C ASN A 495 -12.50 -32.35 18.27
N SER A 496 -13.33 -33.09 19.01
CA SER A 496 -12.86 -34.29 19.69
C SER A 496 -12.42 -35.40 18.74
N GLY A 497 -11.16 -35.83 18.88
CA GLY A 497 -10.56 -36.89 18.08
C GLY A 497 -10.39 -36.54 16.60
N SER A 498 -10.43 -35.25 16.25
CA SER A 498 -10.13 -34.78 14.89
C SER A 498 -8.69 -34.34 14.75
N VAL A 499 -8.23 -34.25 13.50
CA VAL A 499 -6.85 -33.90 13.16
C VAL A 499 -6.83 -32.75 12.17
N LEU A 500 -6.07 -31.71 12.48
CA LEU A 500 -5.63 -30.70 11.52
C LEU A 500 -4.14 -30.88 11.27
N ARG A 501 -3.75 -31.14 10.02
CA ARG A 501 -2.35 -31.16 9.59
C ARG A 501 -2.02 -29.92 8.78
N ILE A 502 -0.91 -29.29 9.11
CA ILE A 502 -0.40 -28.08 8.47
C ILE A 502 0.99 -28.37 7.92
N GLU A 503 1.14 -28.30 6.60
CA GLU A 503 2.42 -28.19 5.91
C GLU A 503 2.51 -26.78 5.31
N GLY A 504 3.12 -25.84 6.03
CA GLY A 504 3.18 -24.42 5.65
C GLY A 504 2.75 -23.48 6.78
N SER A 505 2.05 -22.39 6.45
CA SER A 505 1.73 -21.32 7.41
C SER A 505 0.26 -21.32 7.84
N LEU A 506 0.01 -21.26 9.15
CA LEU A 506 -1.33 -21.08 9.74
C LEU A 506 -1.43 -19.77 10.52
N THR A 507 -2.31 -18.86 10.10
CA THR A 507 -2.62 -17.62 10.82
C THR A 507 -4.02 -17.69 11.41
N VAL A 508 -4.16 -17.45 12.71
CA VAL A 508 -5.45 -17.46 13.41
C VAL A 508 -5.70 -16.09 14.03
N TYR A 509 -6.61 -15.33 13.42
CA TYR A 509 -7.01 -14.01 13.92
C TYR A 509 -7.97 -14.09 15.11
N GLY A 510 -8.88 -15.07 15.11
CA GLY A 510 -9.74 -15.39 16.25
C GLY A 510 -9.03 -16.24 17.30
N ASN A 511 -9.79 -17.04 18.05
CA ASN A 511 -9.21 -18.00 18.99
C ASN A 511 -8.91 -19.33 18.32
N LEU A 512 -7.87 -20.01 18.82
CA LEU A 512 -7.57 -21.41 18.51
C LEU A 512 -8.06 -22.29 19.67
N ASN A 513 -9.05 -23.14 19.41
CA ASN A 513 -9.63 -24.05 20.41
C ASN A 513 -9.31 -25.51 20.04
N LEU A 514 -8.42 -26.16 20.80
CA LEU A 514 -8.13 -27.59 20.73
C LEU A 514 -9.00 -28.34 21.75
N ASN A 515 -10.05 -29.01 21.28
CA ASN A 515 -10.97 -29.75 22.14
C ASN A 515 -10.44 -31.14 22.53
N SER A 516 -11.17 -31.86 23.38
CA SER A 516 -10.65 -33.08 24.01
C SER A 516 -10.27 -34.16 22.99
N GLY A 517 -8.98 -34.55 22.97
CA GLY A 517 -8.46 -35.54 22.02
C GLY A 517 -8.14 -34.99 20.62
N ALA A 518 -8.22 -33.67 20.41
CA ALA A 518 -7.84 -33.03 19.14
C ALA A 518 -6.33 -33.13 18.88
N THR A 519 -5.94 -33.19 17.60
CA THR A 519 -4.53 -33.13 17.18
C THR A 519 -4.33 -31.98 16.21
N LEU A 520 -3.37 -31.11 16.51
CA LEU A 520 -2.79 -30.16 15.56
C LEU A 520 -1.37 -30.65 15.24
N GLU A 521 -1.15 -31.08 14.00
CA GLU A 521 0.12 -31.64 13.54
C GLU A 521 0.78 -30.72 12.52
N PHE A 522 2.03 -30.35 12.76
CA PHE A 522 2.85 -29.63 11.81
C PHE A 522 3.77 -30.58 11.05
N VAL A 523 3.80 -30.45 9.74
CA VAL A 523 4.56 -31.30 8.82
C VAL A 523 5.63 -30.44 8.14
N GLY A 524 6.84 -30.98 7.99
CA GLY A 524 7.99 -30.24 7.46
C GLY A 524 8.71 -29.40 8.52
N GLU A 525 9.89 -28.88 8.17
CA GLU A 525 10.71 -28.08 9.10
C GLU A 525 10.32 -26.59 9.11
N ASP A 526 9.71 -26.10 8.02
CA ASP A 526 9.39 -24.68 7.81
C ASP A 526 7.94 -24.32 8.18
N SER A 527 7.18 -25.26 8.73
CA SER A 527 5.80 -25.01 9.13
C SER A 527 5.74 -23.95 10.24
N SER A 528 4.74 -23.08 10.18
CA SER A 528 4.62 -21.94 11.09
C SER A 528 3.19 -21.67 11.53
N ILE A 529 3.05 -21.03 12.68
CA ILE A 529 1.78 -20.58 13.20
C ILE A 529 1.90 -19.20 13.85
N HIS A 530 0.86 -18.39 13.68
CA HIS A 530 0.64 -17.16 14.41
C HIS A 530 -0.81 -17.12 14.93
N VAL A 531 -1.00 -16.95 16.24
CA VAL A 531 -2.34 -16.77 16.83
C VAL A 531 -2.48 -15.38 17.42
N PHE A 532 -3.35 -14.54 16.86
CA PHE A 532 -3.66 -13.22 17.41
C PHE A 532 -4.59 -13.29 18.62
N GLY A 533 -5.63 -14.13 18.58
CA GLY A 533 -6.54 -14.35 19.71
C GLY A 533 -5.94 -15.22 20.81
N THR A 534 -6.80 -15.97 21.50
CA THR A 534 -6.38 -16.86 22.59
C THR A 534 -6.24 -18.31 22.14
N VAL A 535 -5.30 -19.05 22.74
CA VAL A 535 -5.17 -20.50 22.56
C VAL A 535 -5.80 -21.20 23.76
N ARG A 536 -6.68 -22.18 23.50
CA ARG A 536 -7.30 -23.03 24.52
C ARG A 536 -7.03 -24.50 24.22
N GLN A 537 -6.36 -25.20 25.14
CA GLN A 537 -6.08 -26.62 25.03
C GLN A 537 -6.85 -27.42 26.08
N ASN A 538 -7.77 -28.28 25.63
CA ASN A 538 -8.58 -29.15 26.50
C ASN A 538 -7.91 -30.52 26.71
N SER A 539 -8.40 -31.27 27.71
CA SER A 539 -7.81 -32.54 28.14
C SER A 539 -7.60 -33.53 26.97
N GLY A 540 -6.36 -34.00 26.84
CA GLY A 540 -5.96 -34.99 25.83
C GLY A 540 -5.76 -34.44 24.42
N SER A 541 -5.85 -33.12 24.21
CA SER A 541 -5.39 -32.51 22.96
C SER A 541 -3.87 -32.54 22.84
N THR A 542 -3.36 -32.53 21.60
CA THR A 542 -1.92 -32.54 21.32
C THR A 542 -1.57 -31.60 20.18
N VAL A 543 -0.40 -30.97 20.31
CA VAL A 543 0.28 -30.24 19.24
C VAL A 543 1.60 -30.98 18.99
N ILE A 544 1.83 -31.43 17.76
CA ILE A 544 2.98 -32.28 17.40
C ILE A 544 3.65 -31.78 16.12
N GLY A 545 4.90 -32.23 15.89
CA GLY A 545 5.71 -31.83 14.74
C GLY A 545 6.72 -30.73 15.05
N THR A 546 7.49 -30.34 14.03
CA THR A 546 8.42 -29.19 14.10
C THR A 546 7.71 -27.97 13.53
N TYR A 547 7.73 -26.84 14.24
CA TYR A 547 7.11 -25.61 13.78
C TYR A 547 7.70 -24.36 14.43
N ASN A 548 7.51 -23.22 13.78
CA ASN A 548 7.78 -21.89 14.36
C ASN A 548 6.48 -21.26 14.88
N ASP A 549 6.36 -21.06 16.20
CA ASP A 549 5.27 -20.28 16.80
C ASP A 549 5.69 -18.83 17.00
N THR A 550 5.36 -18.00 16.02
CA THR A 550 5.67 -16.56 16.02
C THR A 550 4.88 -15.78 17.07
N SER A 551 3.80 -16.35 17.60
CA SER A 551 2.97 -15.72 18.64
C SER A 551 3.35 -16.13 20.06
N ASN A 552 4.18 -17.16 20.23
CA ASN A 552 4.56 -17.75 21.52
C ASN A 552 3.36 -18.13 22.42
N LYS A 553 2.30 -18.71 21.84
CA LYS A 553 1.05 -19.08 22.53
C LYS A 553 0.78 -20.60 22.59
N LEU A 554 1.58 -21.42 21.92
CA LEU A 554 1.44 -22.88 21.88
C LEU A 554 2.46 -23.64 22.72
N GLN A 555 3.41 -22.93 23.33
CA GLN A 555 4.45 -23.50 24.21
C GLN A 555 3.95 -23.83 25.61
#